data_AF-A0A356VTZ5-F1
#
_entry.id   AF-A0A356VTZ5-F1
#
_cell.length_a   1.000
_cell.length_b   1.000
_cell.length_c   1.000
_cell.angle_alpha   90.00
_cell.angle_beta   90.00
_cell.angle_gamma   90.00
#
_symmetry.space_group_name_H-M   'P 1'
#
loop_
_entity.id
_entity.type
_entity.pdbx_description
1 polymer ?
#
loop_
_entity_poly.entity_id
_entity_poly.type
_entity_poly.pdbx_seq_one_letter_code
_entity_poly.pdbx_strand_id
1 'polypeptide(L)'
;MIIYQTLIRLIFPLIIIYLAIYSKNIKQGKKTFLLQRLGFGYQNPHKSASKPIWIHCASVGEVKAAEPIIKLLDKTQSLLITTNTPTGKELVDSLALQNSTHQYCPYDLPWLINKLIKQFQPQQLWVIETEIWPNLYQQCNQQNIPISLINARLSKKTLNAPNWLKDAYRQALKNVTQILCRSDAELARFKQLGVADEKLQTLGNLKYASLPNITQQPAIQRPTIGQPFVLLASSHQGEEIN
;
A
#
# COMPACT_ATOMS: atom_id res chain seq x y z
N MET A 1 4.35 -10.37 -18.91
CA MET A 1 5.37 -10.59 -17.85
C MET A 1 6.81 -10.64 -18.34
N ILE A 2 7.17 -11.28 -19.47
CA ILE A 2 8.58 -11.33 -19.93
C ILE A 2 9.19 -9.93 -20.09
N ILE A 3 8.51 -9.02 -20.80
CA ILE A 3 8.98 -7.64 -21.01
C ILE A 3 9.19 -6.93 -19.67
N TYR A 4 8.23 -7.03 -18.74
CA TYR A 4 8.34 -6.46 -17.40
C TYR A 4 9.59 -6.97 -16.67
N GLN A 5 9.82 -8.29 -16.68
CA GLN A 5 10.98 -8.92 -16.04
C GLN A 5 12.31 -8.48 -16.64
N THR A 6 12.39 -8.38 -17.97
CA THR A 6 13.60 -7.91 -18.65
C THR A 6 13.88 -6.45 -18.27
N LEU A 7 12.87 -5.58 -18.36
CA LEU A 7 13.03 -4.15 -18.06
C LEU A 7 13.42 -3.91 -16.59
N ILE A 8 12.75 -4.54 -15.63
CA ILE A 8 13.07 -4.32 -14.22
C ILE A 8 14.49 -4.79 -13.88
N ARG A 9 14.99 -5.86 -14.51
CA ARG A 9 16.37 -6.34 -14.33
C ARG A 9 17.39 -5.39 -14.96
N LEU A 10 17.11 -4.86 -16.15
CA LEU A 10 17.98 -3.88 -16.83
C LEU A 10 18.05 -2.55 -16.07
N ILE A 11 16.92 -2.12 -15.49
CA ILE A 11 16.83 -0.86 -14.72
C ILE A 11 17.39 -1.04 -13.30
N PHE A 12 17.48 -2.26 -12.77
CA PHE A 12 17.86 -2.50 -11.38
C PHE A 12 19.22 -1.91 -10.96
N PRO A 13 20.31 -1.99 -11.76
CA PRO A 13 21.56 -1.31 -11.42
C PRO A 13 21.38 0.21 -11.22
N LEU A 14 20.55 0.84 -12.06
CA LEU A 14 20.22 2.27 -11.92
C LEU A 14 19.39 2.53 -10.67
N ILE A 15 18.47 1.62 -10.30
CA ILE A 15 17.72 1.69 -9.04
C ILE A 15 18.68 1.64 -7.84
N ILE A 16 19.71 0.79 -7.85
CA ILE A 16 20.70 0.73 -6.76
C ILE A 16 21.43 2.07 -6.63
N ILE A 17 21.87 2.65 -7.74
CA ILE A 17 22.54 3.96 -7.75
C ILE A 17 21.60 5.05 -7.23
N TYR A 18 20.36 5.09 -7.74
CA TYR A 18 19.33 6.02 -7.28
C TYR A 18 19.08 5.89 -5.78
N LEU A 19 18.96 4.67 -5.25
CA LEU A 19 18.77 4.44 -3.82
C LEU A 19 19.97 4.89 -3.00
N ALA A 20 21.19 4.63 -3.46
CA ALA A 20 22.40 5.10 -2.80
C ALA A 20 22.40 6.63 -2.70
N ILE A 21 22.01 7.34 -3.77
CA ILE A 21 21.91 8.81 -3.77
C ILE A 21 20.76 9.28 -2.87
N TYR A 22 19.56 8.74 -3.06
CA TYR A 22 18.37 9.11 -2.28
C TYR A 22 18.57 8.89 -0.77
N SER A 23 19.21 7.77 -0.40
CA SER A 23 19.48 7.43 1.01
C SER A 23 20.37 8.43 1.73
N LYS A 24 21.15 9.26 1.01
CA LYS A 24 21.96 10.33 1.60
C LYS A 24 21.10 11.43 2.25
N ASN A 25 19.87 11.63 1.75
CA ASN A 25 18.94 12.63 2.26
C ASN A 25 18.10 12.12 3.45
N ILE A 26 18.24 10.85 3.82
CA ILE A 26 17.52 10.25 4.94
C ILE A 26 18.26 10.54 6.24
N LYS A 27 17.63 11.29 7.14
CA LYS A 27 18.22 11.73 8.42
C LYS A 27 18.55 10.56 9.35
N GLN A 28 17.66 9.56 9.46
CA GLN A 28 17.81 8.43 10.37
C GLN A 28 17.52 7.09 9.68
N GLY A 29 18.27 6.04 10.04
CA GLY A 29 18.02 4.70 9.50
C GLY A 29 18.38 4.48 8.03
N LYS A 30 19.24 5.32 7.42
CA LYS A 30 19.64 5.24 6.00
C LYS A 30 20.13 3.85 5.57
N LYS A 31 20.95 3.20 6.40
CA LYS A 31 21.52 1.86 6.13
C LYS A 31 20.42 0.81 6.13
N THR A 32 19.54 0.87 7.13
CA THR A 32 18.37 -0.01 7.24
C THR A 32 17.45 0.15 6.04
N PHE A 33 17.14 1.38 5.65
CA PHE A 33 16.35 1.68 4.44
C PHE A 33 16.97 1.03 3.19
N LEU A 34 18.26 1.30 2.92
CA LEU A 34 18.95 0.78 1.74
C LEU A 34 18.96 -0.75 1.72
N LEU A 35 19.35 -1.39 2.84
CA LEU A 35 19.43 -2.84 2.94
C LEU A 35 18.06 -3.49 2.73
N GLN A 36 17.01 -2.97 3.36
CA GLN A 36 15.67 -3.56 3.26
C GLN A 36 15.04 -3.36 1.89
N ARG A 37 15.25 -2.21 1.24
CA ARG A 37 14.86 -2.01 -0.18
C ARG A 37 15.57 -3.01 -1.11
N LEU A 38 16.77 -3.47 -0.74
CA LEU A 38 17.54 -4.50 -1.44
C LEU A 38 17.32 -5.93 -0.89
N GLY A 39 16.28 -6.16 -0.08
CA GLY A 39 15.94 -7.51 0.39
C GLY A 39 16.79 -8.03 1.55
N PHE A 40 17.50 -7.18 2.28
CA PHE A 40 18.42 -7.55 3.37
C PHE A 40 18.12 -6.81 4.68
N GLY A 41 18.65 -7.30 5.80
CA GLY A 41 18.56 -6.59 7.08
C GLY A 41 17.14 -6.54 7.67
N TYR A 42 16.28 -7.49 7.30
CA TYR A 42 14.97 -7.65 7.88
C TYR A 42 15.07 -8.17 9.32
N GLN A 43 14.28 -7.59 10.21
CA GLN A 43 14.21 -7.98 11.62
C GLN A 43 12.84 -8.59 11.90
N ASN A 44 12.80 -9.82 12.40
CA ASN A 44 11.55 -10.49 12.76
C ASN A 44 11.59 -10.85 14.25
N PRO A 45 11.30 -9.89 15.16
CA PRO A 45 11.35 -10.14 16.60
C PRO A 45 10.29 -11.16 17.05
N HIS A 46 9.22 -11.36 16.27
CA HIS A 46 8.10 -12.24 16.61
C HIS A 46 8.12 -13.59 15.87
N LYS A 47 9.28 -14.02 15.34
CA LYS A 47 9.42 -15.22 14.49
C LYS A 47 8.83 -16.52 15.08
N SER A 48 8.58 -16.57 16.39
CA SER A 48 8.07 -17.75 17.11
C SER A 48 6.58 -17.66 17.52
N ALA A 49 5.89 -16.52 17.36
CA ALA A 49 4.58 -16.31 18.00
C ALA A 49 3.37 -16.61 17.08
N SER A 50 3.42 -16.21 15.81
CA SER A 50 2.41 -16.51 14.79
C SER A 50 2.85 -15.97 13.43
N LYS A 51 2.29 -16.49 12.33
CA LYS A 51 2.51 -15.94 10.98
C LYS A 51 1.77 -14.60 10.86
N PRO A 52 2.45 -13.49 10.53
CA PRO A 52 1.81 -12.19 10.55
C PRO A 52 0.85 -11.97 9.38
N ILE A 53 -0.12 -11.08 9.56
CA ILE A 53 -0.82 -10.43 8.45
C ILE A 53 0.12 -9.38 7.87
N TRP A 54 0.45 -9.49 6.59
CA TRP A 54 1.30 -8.50 5.92
C TRP A 54 0.44 -7.38 5.36
N ILE A 55 0.59 -6.17 5.89
CA ILE A 55 -0.10 -4.96 5.44
C ILE A 55 0.90 -4.05 4.72
N HIS A 56 0.70 -3.82 3.43
CA HIS A 56 1.53 -2.94 2.61
C HIS A 56 0.87 -1.58 2.40
N CYS A 57 1.53 -0.54 2.91
CA CYS A 57 1.16 0.87 2.77
C CYS A 57 2.37 1.62 2.19
N ALA A 58 2.45 1.76 0.87
CA ALA A 58 3.59 2.38 0.20
C ALA A 58 3.88 3.81 0.67
N SER A 59 2.85 4.57 1.04
CA SER A 59 2.94 5.99 1.39
C SER A 59 2.35 6.33 2.76
N VAL A 60 2.67 7.54 3.26
CA VAL A 60 2.07 8.11 4.48
C VAL A 60 0.55 8.15 4.40
N GLY A 61 -0.01 8.49 3.23
CA GLY A 61 -1.45 8.58 3.03
C GLY A 61 -2.14 7.22 3.19
N GLU A 62 -1.51 6.15 2.73
CA GLU A 62 -2.00 4.78 2.89
C GLU A 62 -1.88 4.29 4.34
N VAL A 63 -0.80 4.63 5.04
CA VAL A 63 -0.68 4.32 6.48
C VAL A 63 -1.80 4.99 7.25
N LYS A 64 -2.07 6.29 7.01
CA LYS A 64 -3.20 7.00 7.63
C LYS A 64 -4.55 6.36 7.31
N ALA A 65 -4.74 5.96 6.06
CA ALA A 65 -5.98 5.30 5.64
C ALA A 65 -6.17 3.96 6.37
N ALA A 66 -5.11 3.15 6.52
CA ALA A 66 -5.18 1.84 7.13
C ALA A 66 -5.10 1.84 8.66
N GLU A 67 -4.72 2.96 9.29
CA GLU A 67 -4.51 3.09 10.74
C GLU A 67 -5.64 2.49 11.60
N PRO A 68 -6.95 2.72 11.33
CA PRO A 68 -8.02 2.18 12.17
C PRO A 68 -8.03 0.66 12.20
N ILE A 69 -7.83 0.03 11.04
CA ILE A 69 -7.80 -1.43 10.90
C ILE A 69 -6.52 -1.99 11.51
N ILE A 70 -5.38 -1.32 11.30
CA ILE A 70 -4.10 -1.72 11.89
C ILE A 70 -4.22 -1.72 13.43
N LYS A 71 -4.72 -0.64 14.04
CA LYS A 71 -4.90 -0.54 15.50
C LYS A 71 -5.88 -1.57 16.06
N LEU A 72 -6.91 -1.93 15.29
CA LEU A 72 -7.86 -2.96 15.70
C LEU A 72 -7.20 -4.35 15.69
N LEU A 73 -6.49 -4.68 14.62
CA LEU A 73 -5.86 -5.99 14.46
C LEU A 73 -4.65 -6.20 15.36
N ASP A 74 -3.85 -5.16 15.61
CA ASP A 74 -2.66 -5.23 16.47
C ASP A 74 -2.96 -5.75 17.88
N LYS A 75 -4.21 -5.62 18.35
CA LYS A 75 -4.64 -6.16 19.65
C LYS A 75 -4.70 -7.69 19.70
N THR A 76 -4.82 -8.36 18.56
CA THR A 76 -5.11 -9.81 18.50
C THR A 76 -4.26 -10.57 17.48
N GLN A 77 -3.61 -9.88 16.55
CA GLN A 77 -2.87 -10.47 15.45
C GLN A 77 -1.45 -9.90 15.39
N SER A 78 -0.50 -10.74 14.99
CA SER A 78 0.83 -10.23 14.62
C SER A 78 0.76 -9.56 13.25
N LEU A 79 1.35 -8.38 13.12
CA LEU A 79 1.33 -7.59 11.88
C LEU A 79 2.74 -7.37 11.33
N LEU A 80 2.91 -7.59 10.03
CA LEU A 80 4.06 -7.09 9.29
C LEU A 80 3.60 -5.88 8.48
N ILE A 81 4.03 -4.69 8.86
CA ILE A 81 3.67 -3.46 8.15
C ILE A 81 4.84 -3.07 7.26
N THR A 82 4.57 -2.85 5.98
CA THR A 82 5.60 -2.40 5.04
C THR A 82 5.28 -1.08 4.40
N THR A 83 6.31 -0.24 4.24
CA THR A 83 6.22 1.04 3.53
C THR A 83 7.33 1.18 2.50
N ASN A 84 7.19 2.14 1.58
CA ASN A 84 8.26 2.49 0.64
C ASN A 84 9.02 3.76 1.05
N THR A 85 8.45 4.58 1.92
CA THR A 85 9.02 5.88 2.31
C THR A 85 9.45 5.94 3.78
N PRO A 86 10.53 6.67 4.11
CA PRO A 86 10.93 6.93 5.50
C PRO A 86 9.86 7.65 6.32
N THR A 87 9.13 8.58 5.72
CA THR A 87 8.01 9.26 6.37
C THR A 87 6.85 8.31 6.70
N GLY A 88 6.62 7.29 5.85
CA GLY A 88 5.67 6.22 6.15
C GLY A 88 6.11 5.39 7.34
N LYS A 89 7.42 5.09 7.45
CA LYS A 89 7.98 4.42 8.63
C LYS A 89 7.76 5.24 9.90
N GLU A 90 8.11 6.52 9.88
CA GLU A 90 7.95 7.42 11.04
C GLU A 90 6.51 7.44 11.54
N LEU A 91 5.53 7.47 10.61
CA LEU A 91 4.12 7.38 10.98
C LEU A 91 3.78 6.03 11.62
N VAL A 92 4.20 4.91 11.03
CA VAL A 92 3.97 3.57 11.61
C VAL A 92 4.57 3.47 13.01
N ASP A 93 5.82 3.93 13.19
CA ASP A 93 6.50 3.92 14.48
C ASP A 93 5.73 4.78 15.53
N SER A 94 5.13 5.90 15.11
CA SER A 94 4.31 6.76 15.98
C SER A 94 2.99 6.16 16.44
N LEU A 95 2.49 5.11 15.77
CA LEU A 95 1.26 4.42 16.17
C LEU A 95 1.42 3.60 17.46
N ALA A 96 2.65 3.40 17.94
CA ALA A 96 2.98 2.68 19.18
C ALA A 96 2.32 1.28 19.29
N LEU A 97 2.33 0.56 18.17
CA LEU A 97 1.75 -0.78 18.02
C LEU A 97 2.58 -1.82 18.80
N GLN A 98 1.91 -2.79 19.41
CA GLN A 98 2.53 -3.76 20.32
C GLN A 98 2.93 -5.07 19.64
N ASN A 99 2.13 -5.53 18.67
CA ASN A 99 2.31 -6.83 18.01
C ASN A 99 2.68 -6.67 16.53
N SER A 100 3.20 -5.50 16.15
CA SER A 100 3.58 -5.18 14.78
C SER A 100 5.08 -5.02 14.62
N THR A 101 5.57 -5.31 13.42
CA THR A 101 6.92 -4.97 13.01
C THR A 101 6.88 -4.22 11.69
N HIS A 102 7.59 -3.09 11.62
CA HIS A 102 7.77 -2.34 10.39
C HIS A 102 9.01 -2.82 9.62
N GLN A 103 8.88 -2.95 8.29
CA GLN A 103 10.00 -3.15 7.36
C GLN A 103 9.80 -2.31 6.09
N TYR A 104 10.85 -1.93 5.38
CA TYR A 104 10.68 -1.42 4.02
C TYR A 104 10.39 -2.57 3.05
N CYS A 105 9.37 -2.41 2.21
CA CYS A 105 9.12 -3.36 1.12
C CYS A 105 10.37 -3.40 0.21
N PRO A 106 10.85 -4.55 -0.29
CA PRO A 106 11.97 -4.57 -1.24
C PRO A 106 11.56 -3.98 -2.60
N TYR A 107 12.48 -3.82 -3.55
CA TYR A 107 12.07 -3.59 -4.94
C TYR A 107 11.44 -4.83 -5.58
N ASP A 108 10.62 -4.62 -6.61
CA ASP A 108 9.80 -5.65 -7.26
C ASP A 108 10.62 -6.64 -8.12
N LEU A 109 11.53 -7.35 -7.48
CA LEU A 109 12.35 -8.40 -8.06
C LEU A 109 12.07 -9.71 -7.34
N PRO A 110 11.89 -10.83 -8.08
CA PRO A 110 11.44 -12.09 -7.48
C PRO A 110 12.30 -12.53 -6.28
N TRP A 111 13.62 -12.44 -6.41
CA TRP A 111 14.54 -12.87 -5.35
C TRP A 111 14.57 -11.95 -4.14
N LEU A 112 14.23 -10.66 -4.28
CA LEU A 112 14.16 -9.73 -3.16
C LEU A 112 12.87 -9.91 -2.37
N ILE A 113 11.74 -9.99 -3.09
CA ILE A 113 10.44 -10.28 -2.48
C ILE A 113 10.48 -11.62 -1.73
N ASN A 114 11.07 -12.66 -2.35
CA ASN A 114 11.16 -13.98 -1.74
C ASN A 114 11.97 -13.98 -0.44
N LYS A 115 12.97 -13.10 -0.27
CA LYS A 115 13.70 -12.97 1.00
C LYS A 115 12.79 -12.44 2.11
N LEU A 116 11.96 -11.44 1.82
CA LEU A 116 10.97 -10.94 2.78
C LEU A 116 9.96 -12.03 3.13
N ILE A 117 9.37 -12.69 2.11
CA ILE A 117 8.40 -13.78 2.33
C ILE A 117 9.01 -14.91 3.17
N LYS A 118 10.25 -15.34 2.88
CA LYS A 118 10.93 -16.39 3.66
C LYS A 118 11.22 -15.97 5.11
N GLN A 119 11.52 -14.69 5.33
CA GLN A 119 11.85 -14.17 6.66
C GLN A 119 10.62 -14.12 7.58
N PHE A 120 9.46 -13.75 7.03
CA PHE A 120 8.25 -13.48 7.82
C PHE A 120 7.15 -14.54 7.66
N GLN A 121 7.14 -15.28 6.56
CA GLN A 121 6.13 -16.29 6.22
C GLN A 121 4.69 -15.81 6.47
N PRO A 122 4.28 -14.66 5.92
CA PRO A 122 2.99 -14.06 6.23
C PRO A 122 1.84 -14.98 5.79
N GLN A 123 0.75 -14.96 6.55
CA GLN A 123 -0.43 -15.77 6.24
C GLN A 123 -1.31 -15.17 5.14
N GLN A 124 -1.24 -13.85 4.93
CA GLN A 124 -1.95 -13.12 3.88
C GLN A 124 -1.27 -11.77 3.63
N LEU A 125 -1.46 -11.21 2.44
CA LEU A 125 -1.02 -9.86 2.06
C LEU A 125 -2.22 -8.96 1.82
N TRP A 126 -2.28 -7.82 2.51
CA TRP A 126 -3.21 -6.73 2.27
C TRP A 126 -2.47 -5.55 1.66
N VAL A 127 -2.86 -5.15 0.46
CA VAL A 127 -2.32 -3.98 -0.24
C VAL A 127 -3.31 -2.83 -0.06
N ILE A 128 -2.86 -1.73 0.54
CA ILE A 128 -3.71 -0.57 0.80
C ILE A 128 -3.73 0.36 -0.41
N GLU A 129 -4.93 0.79 -0.79
CA GLU A 129 -5.18 1.48 -2.05
C GLU A 129 -4.69 0.63 -3.25
N THR A 130 -3.65 1.05 -3.97
CA THR A 130 -3.21 0.32 -5.16
C THR A 130 -1.71 0.45 -5.41
N GLU A 131 -0.99 -0.63 -5.11
CA GLU A 131 0.39 -0.87 -5.55
C GLU A 131 0.41 -2.24 -6.25
N ILE A 132 0.31 -2.21 -7.58
CA ILE A 132 0.32 -3.44 -8.40
C ILE A 132 1.75 -3.70 -8.83
N TRP A 133 2.44 -4.52 -8.04
CA TRP A 133 3.81 -4.96 -8.26
C TRP A 133 3.77 -6.40 -8.77
N PRO A 134 3.95 -6.63 -10.09
CA PRO A 134 3.73 -7.94 -10.68
C PRO A 134 4.55 -9.07 -10.06
N ASN A 135 5.81 -8.83 -9.68
CA ASN A 135 6.61 -9.88 -9.03
C ASN A 135 6.15 -10.12 -7.59
N LEU A 136 5.79 -9.10 -6.83
CA LEU A 136 5.22 -9.22 -5.49
C LEU A 136 4.04 -10.19 -5.48
N TYR A 137 3.10 -9.97 -6.41
CA TYR A 137 1.87 -10.75 -6.50
C TYR A 137 2.17 -12.18 -6.97
N GLN A 138 3.06 -12.32 -7.96
CA GLN A 138 3.50 -13.64 -8.43
C GLN A 138 4.19 -14.44 -7.33
N GLN A 139 5.09 -13.82 -6.54
CA GLN A 139 5.80 -14.51 -5.46
C GLN A 139 4.87 -14.90 -4.31
N CYS A 140 3.88 -14.06 -3.98
CA CYS A 140 2.84 -14.42 -3.00
C CYS A 140 2.04 -15.63 -3.48
N ASN A 141 1.59 -15.62 -4.75
CA ASN A 141 0.84 -16.74 -5.32
C ASN A 141 1.64 -18.05 -5.33
N GLN A 142 2.93 -18.01 -5.69
CA GLN A 142 3.81 -19.18 -5.67
C GLN A 142 3.99 -19.79 -4.27
N GLN A 143 3.77 -19.00 -3.23
CA GLN A 143 3.87 -19.40 -1.82
C GLN A 143 2.47 -19.63 -1.18
N ASN A 144 1.40 -19.62 -1.99
CA ASN A 144 0.00 -19.73 -1.55
C ASN A 144 -0.40 -18.65 -0.51
N ILE A 145 0.15 -17.44 -0.62
CA ILE A 145 -0.20 -16.31 0.23
C ILE A 145 -1.35 -15.56 -0.44
N PRO A 146 -2.59 -15.58 0.11
CA PRO A 146 -3.71 -14.87 -0.45
C PRO A 146 -3.48 -13.35 -0.41
N ILE A 147 -3.93 -12.66 -1.45
CA ILE A 147 -3.74 -11.22 -1.61
C ILE A 147 -5.11 -10.54 -1.61
N SER A 148 -5.28 -9.51 -0.79
CA SER A 148 -6.45 -8.64 -0.79
C SER A 148 -6.05 -7.20 -1.07
N LEU A 149 -6.74 -6.52 -1.99
CA LEU A 149 -6.59 -5.07 -2.15
C LEU A 149 -7.67 -4.39 -1.32
N ILE A 150 -7.27 -3.49 -0.44
CA ILE A 150 -8.16 -2.83 0.53
C ILE A 150 -8.23 -1.34 0.21
N ASN A 151 -9.45 -0.76 0.24
CA ASN A 151 -9.68 0.62 -0.16
C ASN A 151 -9.19 0.89 -1.61
N ALA A 152 -9.34 -0.10 -2.48
CA ALA A 152 -8.68 -0.18 -3.77
C ALA A 152 -9.09 0.97 -4.69
N ARG A 153 -8.11 1.55 -5.39
CA ARG A 153 -8.33 2.65 -6.34
C ARG A 153 -7.46 2.50 -7.59
N LEU A 154 -8.03 2.50 -8.78
CA LEU A 154 -7.23 2.36 -9.99
C LEU A 154 -7.03 3.72 -10.66
N SER A 155 -5.76 4.12 -10.81
CA SER A 155 -5.45 5.39 -11.47
C SER A 155 -5.74 5.31 -12.98
N LYS A 156 -6.11 6.45 -13.58
CA LYS A 156 -6.22 6.56 -15.06
C LYS A 156 -4.91 6.22 -15.76
N LYS A 157 -3.75 6.51 -15.15
CA LYS A 157 -2.42 6.16 -15.68
C LYS A 157 -2.28 4.64 -15.86
N THR A 158 -2.78 3.85 -14.92
CA THR A 158 -2.76 2.39 -14.99
C THR A 158 -3.63 1.87 -16.15
N LEU A 159 -4.81 2.46 -16.35
CA LEU A 159 -5.71 2.11 -17.45
C LEU A 159 -5.16 2.48 -18.83
N ASN A 160 -4.37 3.56 -18.90
CA ASN A 160 -3.79 4.09 -20.12
C ASN A 160 -2.34 3.62 -20.36
N ALA A 161 -1.83 2.71 -19.52
CA ALA A 161 -0.50 2.13 -19.67
C ALA A 161 -0.32 1.42 -21.04
N PRO A 162 0.90 1.22 -21.54
CA PRO A 162 1.11 0.40 -22.74
C PRO A 162 0.65 -1.04 -22.51
N ASN A 163 0.21 -1.73 -23.58
CA ASN A 163 -0.41 -3.06 -23.49
C ASN A 163 0.44 -4.08 -22.71
N TRP A 164 1.75 -4.12 -22.95
CA TRP A 164 2.65 -5.04 -22.25
C TRP A 164 2.63 -4.85 -20.72
N LEU A 165 2.42 -3.62 -20.25
CA LEU A 165 2.35 -3.29 -18.82
C LEU A 165 0.95 -3.57 -18.26
N LYS A 166 -0.12 -3.28 -19.02
CA LYS A 166 -1.48 -3.74 -18.66
C LYS A 166 -1.54 -5.26 -18.52
N ASP A 167 -0.86 -6.00 -19.39
CA ASP A 167 -0.80 -7.46 -19.31
C ASP A 167 -0.03 -7.94 -18.08
N ALA A 168 1.01 -7.21 -17.65
CA ALA A 168 1.68 -7.49 -16.38
C ALA A 168 0.74 -7.23 -15.18
N TYR A 169 -0.01 -6.12 -15.20
CA TYR A 169 -1.01 -5.83 -14.16
C TYR A 169 -2.14 -6.87 -14.13
N ARG A 170 -2.68 -7.26 -15.29
CA ARG A 170 -3.68 -8.34 -15.39
C ARG A 170 -3.18 -9.64 -14.81
N GLN A 171 -1.95 -10.04 -15.15
CA GLN A 171 -1.34 -11.25 -14.61
C GLN A 171 -1.14 -11.17 -13.10
N ALA A 172 -0.77 -10.00 -12.57
CA ALA A 172 -0.70 -9.78 -11.13
C ALA A 172 -2.08 -9.92 -10.46
N LEU A 173 -3.09 -9.24 -11.01
CA LEU A 173 -4.45 -9.21 -10.46
C LEU A 173 -5.18 -10.56 -10.54
N LYS A 174 -4.79 -11.46 -11.46
CA LYS A 174 -5.30 -12.84 -11.46
C LYS A 174 -5.02 -13.58 -10.14
N ASN A 175 -3.92 -13.23 -9.46
CA ASN A 175 -3.50 -13.84 -8.20
C ASN A 175 -4.18 -13.23 -6.97
N VAL A 176 -5.00 -12.19 -7.15
CA VAL A 176 -5.72 -11.56 -6.06
C VAL A 176 -6.92 -12.40 -5.67
N THR A 177 -7.15 -12.55 -4.37
CA THR A 177 -8.32 -13.22 -3.80
C THR A 177 -9.54 -12.30 -3.88
N GLN A 178 -9.39 -11.04 -3.43
CA GLN A 178 -10.46 -10.04 -3.44
C GLN A 178 -9.91 -8.61 -3.60
N ILE A 179 -10.71 -7.74 -4.20
CA ILE A 179 -10.45 -6.31 -4.35
C ILE A 179 -11.64 -5.56 -3.79
N LEU A 180 -11.40 -4.89 -2.66
CA LEU A 180 -12.37 -4.11 -1.92
C LEU A 180 -12.23 -2.65 -2.33
N CYS A 181 -12.98 -2.26 -3.36
CA CYS A 181 -12.99 -0.94 -3.94
C CYS A 181 -13.63 0.10 -3.03
N ARG A 182 -13.09 1.31 -3.07
CA ARG A 182 -13.62 2.45 -2.30
C ARG A 182 -14.89 3.08 -2.89
N SER A 183 -15.19 2.82 -4.17
CA SER A 183 -16.39 3.27 -4.86
C SER A 183 -16.65 2.42 -6.12
N ASP A 184 -17.88 2.45 -6.63
CA ASP A 184 -18.27 1.74 -7.85
C ASP A 184 -17.52 2.24 -9.09
N ALA A 185 -17.12 3.52 -9.10
CA ALA A 185 -16.28 4.06 -10.15
C ALA A 185 -14.90 3.38 -10.19
N GLU A 186 -14.30 3.08 -9.03
CA GLU A 186 -13.04 2.34 -8.98
C GLU A 186 -13.24 0.87 -9.35
N LEU A 187 -14.34 0.26 -8.92
CA LEU A 187 -14.73 -1.10 -9.30
C LEU A 187 -14.82 -1.24 -10.82
N ALA A 188 -15.52 -0.32 -11.49
CA ALA A 188 -15.65 -0.29 -12.95
C ALA A 188 -14.29 -0.21 -13.66
N ARG A 189 -13.31 0.51 -13.07
CA ARG A 189 -11.95 0.59 -13.62
C ARG A 189 -11.20 -0.74 -13.48
N PHE A 190 -11.32 -1.44 -12.35
CA PHE A 190 -10.74 -2.78 -12.21
C PHE A 190 -11.37 -3.78 -13.18
N LYS A 191 -12.69 -3.70 -13.36
CA LYS A 191 -13.42 -4.50 -14.37
C LYS A 191 -12.91 -4.20 -15.79
N GLN A 192 -12.73 -2.93 -16.15
CA GLN A 192 -12.14 -2.51 -17.43
C GLN A 192 -10.71 -3.05 -17.63
N LEU A 193 -9.93 -3.15 -16.55
CA LEU A 193 -8.60 -3.74 -16.60
C LEU A 193 -8.64 -5.27 -16.82
N GLY A 194 -9.78 -5.93 -16.61
CA GLY A 194 -10.00 -7.36 -16.85
C GLY A 194 -10.02 -8.21 -15.58
N VAL A 195 -10.33 -7.62 -14.43
CA VAL A 195 -10.58 -8.38 -13.20
C VAL A 195 -12.00 -8.96 -13.24
N ALA A 196 -12.13 -10.21 -12.79
CA ALA A 196 -13.41 -10.92 -12.76
C ALA A 196 -14.33 -10.37 -11.64
N ASP A 197 -15.63 -10.28 -11.93
CA ASP A 197 -16.61 -9.60 -11.07
C ASP A 197 -16.70 -10.24 -9.67
N GLU A 198 -16.54 -11.56 -9.57
CA GLU A 198 -16.61 -12.30 -8.29
C GLU A 198 -15.49 -11.93 -7.31
N LYS A 199 -14.42 -11.27 -7.78
CA LYS A 199 -13.33 -10.77 -6.95
C LYS A 199 -13.52 -9.31 -6.54
N LEU A 200 -14.51 -8.62 -7.08
CA LEU A 200 -14.71 -7.19 -6.91
C LEU A 200 -15.87 -6.91 -5.96
N GLN A 201 -15.65 -6.04 -4.98
CA GLN A 201 -16.69 -5.57 -4.09
C GLN A 201 -16.46 -4.09 -3.75
N THR A 202 -17.52 -3.29 -3.71
CA THR A 202 -17.46 -1.93 -3.18
C THR A 202 -17.76 -1.95 -1.67
N LEU A 203 -16.84 -1.44 -0.85
CA LEU A 203 -17.02 -1.33 0.61
C LEU A 203 -17.09 0.11 1.13
N GLY A 204 -16.86 1.10 0.25
CA GLY A 204 -16.73 2.49 0.66
C GLY A 204 -15.30 2.86 1.06
N ASN A 205 -15.09 4.12 1.40
CA ASN A 205 -13.75 4.68 1.59
C ASN A 205 -13.29 4.57 3.04
N LEU A 206 -12.19 3.86 3.24
CA LEU A 206 -11.63 3.59 4.57
C LEU A 206 -11.25 4.87 5.34
N LYS A 207 -10.98 5.97 4.63
CA LYS A 207 -10.66 7.28 5.25
C LYS A 207 -11.80 7.83 6.11
N TYR A 208 -13.03 7.37 5.89
CA TYR A 208 -14.18 7.77 6.67
C TYR A 208 -14.38 6.95 7.95
N ALA A 209 -13.64 5.84 8.13
CA ALA A 209 -13.77 4.99 9.31
C ALA A 209 -13.35 5.68 10.62
N SER A 210 -12.48 6.70 10.55
CA SER A 210 -12.03 7.48 11.71
C SER A 210 -12.87 8.72 11.98
N LEU A 211 -13.82 9.07 11.10
CA LEU A 211 -14.61 10.28 11.30
C LEU A 211 -15.59 10.05 12.46
N PRO A 212 -15.66 10.97 13.44
CA PRO A 212 -16.72 10.89 14.45
C PRO A 212 -18.07 10.91 13.73
N ASN A 213 -19.01 10.08 14.19
CA ASN A 213 -20.39 10.08 13.69
C ASN A 213 -20.89 11.53 13.67
N ILE A 214 -21.18 12.05 12.48
CA ILE A 214 -21.58 13.45 12.26
C ILE A 214 -22.87 13.79 13.05
N THR A 215 -23.64 12.78 13.45
CA THR A 215 -24.79 12.88 14.36
C THR A 215 -24.46 13.40 15.76
N GLN A 216 -23.19 13.45 16.18
CA GLN A 216 -22.77 13.97 17.48
C GLN A 216 -21.93 15.26 17.39
N GLN A 217 -21.78 15.85 16.20
CA GLN A 217 -21.17 17.17 16.12
C GLN A 217 -22.19 18.21 16.62
N PRO A 218 -21.85 19.04 17.64
CA PRO A 218 -22.68 20.19 17.96
C PRO A 218 -22.82 21.02 16.70
N ALA A 219 -24.03 21.57 16.45
CA ALA A 219 -24.34 22.37 15.28
C ALA A 219 -23.13 23.26 14.95
N ILE A 220 -22.51 23.04 13.78
CA ILE A 220 -21.32 23.77 13.36
C ILE A 220 -21.65 25.25 13.45
N GLN A 221 -21.15 25.92 14.49
CA GLN A 221 -21.21 27.37 14.56
C GLN A 221 -20.32 27.83 13.42
N ARG A 222 -20.96 28.25 12.32
CA ARG A 222 -20.24 28.89 11.22
C ARG A 222 -19.47 30.04 11.83
N PRO A 223 -18.14 30.07 11.74
CA PRO A 223 -17.38 31.19 12.28
C PRO A 223 -17.93 32.45 11.64
N THR A 224 -18.38 33.38 12.47
CA THR A 224 -18.82 34.70 12.00
C THR A 224 -17.57 35.44 11.59
N ILE A 225 -17.20 35.35 10.32
CA ILE A 225 -16.11 36.15 9.78
C ILE A 225 -16.68 37.56 9.62
N GLY A 226 -16.40 38.42 10.59
CA GLY A 226 -16.92 39.80 10.68
C GLY A 226 -16.38 40.76 9.63
N GLN A 227 -15.87 40.22 8.51
CA GLN A 227 -15.30 40.97 7.39
C GLN A 227 -15.53 40.18 6.09
N PRO A 228 -15.60 40.84 4.93
CA PRO A 228 -15.63 40.15 3.65
C PRO A 228 -14.43 39.22 3.50
N PHE A 229 -14.65 37.99 3.06
CA PHE A 229 -13.59 37.02 2.79
C PHE A 229 -13.89 36.22 1.52
N VAL A 230 -12.83 35.67 0.94
CA VAL A 230 -12.91 34.69 -0.16
C VAL A 230 -12.33 33.37 0.35
N LEU A 231 -13.13 32.31 0.34
CA LEU A 231 -12.67 30.96 0.64
C LEU A 231 -12.33 30.26 -0.67
N LEU A 232 -11.08 29.84 -0.78
CA LEU A 232 -10.63 28.96 -1.85
C LEU A 232 -10.46 27.55 -1.26
N ALA A 233 -11.47 26.71 -1.42
CA ALA A 233 -11.43 25.30 -1.05
C ALA A 233 -11.51 24.46 -2.32
N SER A 234 -10.85 23.28 -2.34
CA SER A 234 -10.88 22.37 -3.48
C SER A 234 -10.37 22.99 -4.80
N SER A 235 -9.29 23.77 -4.73
CA SER A 235 -8.79 24.56 -5.86
C SER A 235 -7.98 23.77 -6.90
N HIS A 236 -7.72 22.49 -6.65
CA HIS A 236 -7.04 21.63 -7.60
C HIS A 236 -8.03 20.80 -8.41
N GLN A 237 -7.76 20.69 -9.71
CA GLN A 237 -8.59 19.90 -10.62
C GLN A 237 -8.68 18.45 -10.15
N GLY A 238 -9.87 18.04 -9.69
CA GLY A 238 -10.17 16.67 -9.24
C GLY A 238 -10.35 16.48 -7.72
N GLU A 239 -10.30 17.56 -6.93
CA GLU A 239 -10.63 17.51 -5.48
C GLU A 239 -12.15 17.39 -5.19
N GLU A 240 -13.03 17.70 -6.16
CA GLU A 240 -14.50 17.70 -6.01
C GLU A 240 -15.22 16.37 -6.30
N ILE A 241 -14.51 15.27 -6.60
CA ILE A 241 -15.19 14.06 -7.08
C ILE A 241 -15.64 13.21 -5.90
N ASN A 242 -16.91 13.44 -5.52
CA ASN A 242 -17.76 12.58 -4.69
C ASN A 242 -17.74 11.11 -5.13
#